data_AF-A0A353NR53-F1
#
_entry.id   AF-A0A353NR53-F1
#
_cell.length_a   1.000
_cell.length_b   1.000
_cell.length_c   1.000
_cell.angle_alpha   90.00
_cell.angle_beta   90.00
_cell.angle_gamma   90.00
#
_symmetry.space_group_name_H-M   'P 1'
#
loop_
_entity.id
_entity.type
_entity.pdbx_description
1 polymer ?
#
loop_
_entity_poly.entity_id
_entity_poly.type
_entity_poly.pdbx_seq_one_letter_code
_entity_poly.pdbx_strand_id
1 'polypeptide(L)' 'ERGDIKMATGIKSEKLFEVLKSRIVHLEYSPGQVLNEADIADEFDLSRTPVRKAFEQLKNVKLME' A
#
# COMPACT_ATOMS: atom_id res chain seq x y z
N GLU A 1 -27.24 16.36 -7.86
CA GLU A 1 -25.95 16.01 -8.50
C GLU A 1 -25.41 14.73 -7.88
N ARG A 2 -25.05 13.76 -8.74
CA ARG A 2 -23.90 12.84 -8.65
C ARG A 2 -23.35 12.60 -7.24
N GLY A 3 -23.51 11.43 -6.64
CA GLY A 3 -22.75 10.24 -7.04
C GLY A 3 -21.58 10.06 -6.07
N ASP A 4 -21.72 9.07 -5.18
CA ASP A 4 -20.63 8.36 -4.50
C ASP A 4 -19.55 9.20 -3.79
N ILE A 5 -19.70 9.41 -2.48
CA ILE A 5 -18.50 9.52 -1.63
C ILE A 5 -18.48 8.34 -0.67
N LYS A 6 -17.79 7.27 -1.10
CA LYS A 6 -17.36 6.15 -0.26
C LYS A 6 -16.32 6.64 0.75
N MET A 7 -16.75 7.43 1.74
CA MET A 7 -15.95 7.79 2.92
C MET A 7 -15.98 6.64 3.92
N ALA A 8 -14.99 5.74 3.89
CA ALA A 8 -14.68 4.87 5.05
C ALA A 8 -13.36 4.09 4.94
N THR A 9 -12.72 3.99 3.76
CA THR A 9 -11.56 3.09 3.58
C THR A 9 -10.29 3.77 3.05
N GLY A 10 -10.34 5.04 2.60
CA GLY A 10 -9.18 5.75 2.02
C GLY A 10 -8.02 5.96 2.98
N ILE A 11 -8.34 6.31 4.23
CA ILE A 11 -7.34 6.77 5.21
C ILE A 11 -6.31 5.68 5.58
N LYS A 12 -6.71 4.40 5.59
CA LYS A 12 -5.78 3.31 5.95
C LYS A 12 -4.84 2.94 4.78
N SER A 13 -5.36 2.87 3.56
CA SER A 13 -4.56 2.53 2.38
C SER A 13 -3.60 3.66 1.97
N GLU A 14 -4.01 4.92 2.10
CA GLU A 14 -3.14 6.07 1.78
C GLU A 14 -1.97 6.16 2.78
N LYS A 15 -2.23 5.96 4.08
CA LYS A 15 -1.17 5.90 5.08
C LYS A 15 -0.20 4.74 4.85
N LEU A 16 -0.72 3.56 4.53
CA LEU A 16 0.12 2.41 4.22
C LEU A 16 0.98 2.65 2.97
N PHE A 17 0.42 3.26 1.94
CA PHE A 17 1.15 3.64 0.74
C PHE A 17 2.34 4.56 1.06
N GLU A 18 2.13 5.63 1.83
CA GLU A 18 3.22 6.56 2.17
C GLU A 18 4.32 5.89 3.01
N VAL A 19 3.95 5.01 3.95
CA VAL A 19 4.93 4.24 4.75
C VAL A 19 5.75 3.30 3.84
N LEU A 20 5.08 2.50 3.02
CA LEU A 20 5.78 1.57 2.13
C LEU A 20 6.67 2.29 1.13
N LYS A 21 6.17 3.40 0.55
CA LYS A 21 6.95 4.27 -0.33
C LYS A 21 8.21 4.78 0.37
N SER A 22 8.08 5.29 1.59
CA SER A 22 9.21 5.75 2.40
C SER A 22 10.23 4.63 2.61
N ARG A 23 9.78 3.44 3.01
CA ARG A 23 10.66 2.26 3.18
C ARG A 23 11.38 1.86 1.90
N ILE A 24 10.71 1.88 0.76
CA ILE A 24 11.32 1.57 -0.54
C ILE A 24 12.41 2.60 -0.90
N VAL A 25 12.13 3.92 -0.78
CA VAL A 25 13.10 4.96 -1.15
C VAL A 25 14.28 5.05 -0.18
N HIS A 26 14.10 4.61 1.06
CA HIS A 26 15.17 4.48 2.05
C HIS A 26 15.90 3.13 1.99
N LEU A 27 15.57 2.27 1.02
CA LEU A 27 16.17 0.94 0.82
C LEU A 27 16.01 0.01 2.04
N GLU A 28 14.94 0.18 2.82
CA GLU A 28 14.56 -0.80 3.85
C GLU A 28 14.07 -2.11 3.24
N TYR A 29 13.58 -2.05 2.00
CA TYR A 29 13.33 -3.21 1.16
C TYR A 29 14.39 -3.27 0.06
N SER A 30 15.05 -4.41 -0.09
CA SER A 30 16.06 -4.58 -1.13
C SER A 30 15.42 -4.52 -2.52
N PRO A 31 16.07 -3.94 -3.53
CA PRO A 31 15.58 -4.02 -4.91
C PRO A 31 15.38 -5.49 -5.33
N GLY A 32 14.20 -5.80 -5.87
CA GLY A 32 13.82 -7.18 -6.21
C GLY A 32 13.37 -8.05 -5.03
N GLN A 33 13.31 -7.50 -3.81
CA GLN A 33 12.70 -8.19 -2.68
C GLN A 33 11.21 -8.41 -2.95
N VAL A 34 10.78 -9.65 -2.80
CA VAL A 34 9.36 -10.00 -2.91
C VAL A 34 8.64 -9.56 -1.64
N LEU A 35 7.68 -8.64 -1.78
CA LEU A 35 6.78 -8.23 -0.71
C LEU A 35 5.43 -8.92 -0.92
N ASN A 36 4.97 -9.68 0.07
CA ASN A 36 3.66 -10.32 0.02
C ASN A 36 2.59 -9.48 0.72
N GLU A 37 1.40 -9.43 0.14
CA GLU A 37 0.26 -8.72 0.74
C GLU A 37 -0.13 -9.26 2.11
N ALA A 38 0.05 -10.57 2.34
CA ALA A 38 -0.26 -11.21 3.62
C ALA A 38 0.67 -10.72 4.72
N ASP A 39 1.99 -10.74 4.48
CA ASP A 39 2.98 -10.31 5.45
C ASP A 39 2.79 -8.83 5.85
N ILE A 40 2.50 -7.96 4.87
CA ILE A 40 2.21 -6.55 5.14
C ILE A 40 0.85 -6.38 5.81
N ALA A 41 -0.15 -7.20 5.49
CA ALA A 41 -1.44 -7.15 6.18
C ALA A 41 -1.28 -7.49 7.66
N ASP A 42 -0.53 -8.54 7.97
CA ASP A 42 -0.25 -8.97 9.34
C ASP A 42 0.63 -7.95 10.08
N GLU A 43 1.67 -7.38 9.44
CA GLU A 43 2.54 -6.37 10.06
C GLU A 43 1.77 -5.12 10.50
N PHE A 44 0.80 -4.68 9.70
CA PHE A 44 0.06 -3.43 9.94
C PHE A 44 -1.31 -3.65 10.61
N ASP A 45 -1.66 -4.89 10.99
CA ASP A 45 -2.99 -5.29 11.50
C ASP A 45 -4.12 -4.79 10.58
N LEU A 46 -3.96 -5.05 9.28
CA LEU A 46 -4.87 -4.65 8.22
C LEU A 46 -5.42 -5.86 7.49
N SER A 47 -6.55 -5.67 6.80
CA SER A 47 -7.00 -6.65 5.82
C SER A 47 -6.18 -6.53 4.53
N ARG A 48 -6.21 -7.58 3.70
CA ARG A 48 -5.52 -7.58 2.40
C ARG A 48 -6.05 -6.51 1.42
N THR A 49 -7.31 -6.08 1.57
CA THR A 49 -7.94 -5.09 0.67
C THR A 49 -7.23 -3.73 0.65
N PRO A 50 -6.96 -3.04 1.79
CA PRO A 50 -6.18 -1.81 1.80
C PRO A 50 -4.71 -2.03 1.41
N VAL A 51 -4.13 -3.19 1.73
CA VAL A 51 -2.75 -3.53 1.34
C VAL A 51 -2.62 -3.62 -0.17
N ARG A 52 -3.50 -4.38 -0.82
CA ARG A 52 -3.57 -4.47 -2.28
C ARG A 52 -3.71 -3.09 -2.93
N LYS A 53 -4.56 -2.21 -2.38
CA LYS A 53 -4.70 -0.84 -2.88
C LYS A 53 -3.42 0.00 -2.73
N ALA A 54 -2.67 -0.17 -1.65
CA ALA A 54 -1.39 0.51 -1.48
C ALA A 54 -0.36 -0.04 -2.49
N PHE A 55 -0.34 -1.36 -2.68
CA PHE A 55 0.53 -2.04 -3.63
C PHE A 55 0.27 -1.59 -5.07
N GLU A 56 -1.00 -1.54 -5.49
CA GLU A 56 -1.38 -1.03 -6.82
C GLU A 56 -0.94 0.43 -7.02
N GLN A 57 -1.04 1.27 -5.98
CA GLN A 57 -0.53 2.64 -6.04
C GLN A 57 1.00 2.70 -6.19
N LEU A 58 1.75 1.85 -5.47
CA LEU A 58 3.21 1.75 -5.60
C LEU A 58 3.62 1.29 -7.01
N LYS A 59 2.88 0.35 -7.61
CA LYS A 59 3.08 -0.08 -9.01
C LYS A 59 2.81 1.05 -9.99
N ASN A 60 1.73 1.80 -9.79
CA ASN A 60 1.41 2.95 -10.64
C ASN A 60 2.49 4.04 -10.64
N VAL A 61 3.19 4.23 -9.50
CA VAL A 61 4.32 5.17 -9.40
C VAL A 61 5.68 4.53 -9.68
N LYS A 62 5.71 3.28 -10.17
CA LYS A 62 6.93 2.53 -10.55
C LYS A 62 7.94 2.30 -9.42
N LEU A 63 7.43 2.07 -8.20
CA LEU A 63 8.27 1.71 -7.05
C LEU A 63 8.27 0.20 -6.74
N MET A 64 7.43 -0.58 -7.43
CA MET A 64 7.27 -2.02 -7.25
C MET A 64 6.74 -2.65 -8.54
N GLU A 65 7.02 -3.94 -8.77
CA GLU A 65 6.51 -4.75 -9.89
C GLU A 65 5.78 -6.01 -9.39
#